data_AF-A0A2N2G448-F1
#
_entry.id   AF-A0A2N2G448-F1
#
_cell.length_a   1.000
_cell.length_b   1.000
_cell.length_c   1.000
_cell.angle_alpha   90.00
_cell.angle_beta   90.00
_cell.angle_gamma   90.00
#
_symmetry.space_group_name_H-M   'P 1'
#
loop_
_entity.id
_entity.type
_entity.pdbx_description
1 polymer ?
#
loop_
_entity_poly.entity_id
_entity_poly.type
_entity_poly.pdbx_seq_one_letter_code
_entity_poly.pdbx_strand_id
1 'polypeptide(L)'
;MTDSRKTSQLCPNCRRLISRDEPFCPYCGIRTPGVWWKNHAFLRLFHDQNLFLTGLSGLNIALFVLSLLMNPRGMSMGMNPFGFLSP
;
A
#
# COMPACT_ATOMS: atom_id res chain seq x y z
N MET A 1 11.14 -41.02 -18.73
CA MET A 1 10.56 -40.16 -17.68
C MET A 1 10.21 -38.82 -18.30
N THR A 2 8.92 -38.49 -18.43
CA THR A 2 8.48 -37.16 -18.87
C THR A 2 8.49 -36.23 -17.67
N ASP A 3 9.51 -35.38 -17.58
CA ASP A 3 9.60 -34.32 -16.58
C ASP A 3 8.53 -33.27 -16.89
N SER A 4 7.33 -33.46 -16.34
CA SER A 4 6.33 -32.38 -16.26
C SER A 4 6.95 -31.31 -15.38
N ARG A 5 7.56 -30.31 -16.01
CA ARG A 5 8.18 -29.15 -15.39
C ARG A 5 7.14 -28.44 -14.50
N LYS A 6 7.00 -28.88 -13.24
CA LYS A 6 6.05 -28.31 -12.27
C LYS A 6 6.54 -26.92 -11.90
N THR A 7 6.26 -25.93 -12.73
CA THR A 7 6.49 -24.53 -12.41
C THR A 7 5.41 -24.11 -11.42
N SER A 8 5.71 -24.27 -10.13
CA SER A 8 4.88 -23.75 -9.06
C SER A 8 4.96 -22.22 -9.04
N GLN A 9 3.82 -21.57 -8.87
CA GLN A 9 3.72 -20.12 -8.75
C GLN A 9 2.75 -19.78 -7.63
N LEU A 10 2.94 -18.62 -7.00
CA LEU A 10 1.98 -18.13 -6.02
C LEU A 10 0.76 -17.56 -6.75
N CYS A 11 -0.44 -17.95 -6.32
CA CYS A 11 -1.68 -17.37 -6.79
C CYS A 11 -1.75 -15.87 -6.40
N PRO A 12 -2.09 -14.94 -7.32
CA PRO A 12 -2.09 -13.51 -7.04
C PRO A 12 -3.16 -13.08 -6.01
N ASN A 13 -4.24 -13.85 -5.87
CA ASN A 13 -5.35 -13.52 -4.96
C ASN A 13 -5.13 -14.09 -3.56
N CYS A 14 -4.92 -15.40 -3.44
CA CYS A 14 -4.81 -16.07 -2.13
C CYS A 14 -3.38 -16.36 -1.67
N ARG A 15 -2.36 -16.03 -2.48
CA ARG A 15 -0.92 -16.26 -2.22
C ARG A 15 -0.54 -17.71 -1.90
N ARG A 16 -1.40 -18.67 -2.20
CA ARG A 16 -1.12 -20.11 -2.07
C ARG A 16 -0.28 -20.57 -3.27
N LEU A 17 0.60 -21.54 -3.05
CA LEU A 17 1.30 -22.19 -4.15
C LEU A 17 0.30 -23.01 -4.98
N ILE A 18 0.30 -22.76 -6.29
CA ILE A 18 -0.47 -23.49 -7.28
C ILE A 18 0.45 -23.88 -8.46
N SER A 19 0.04 -24.87 -9.25
CA SER A 19 0.71 -25.16 -10.51
C SER A 19 0.38 -24.07 -11.55
N ARG A 20 1.33 -23.77 -12.45
CA ARG A 20 1.10 -22.80 -13.55
C ARG A 20 0.01 -23.22 -14.52
N ASP A 21 -0.11 -24.51 -14.75
CA ASP A 21 -1.03 -25.09 -15.74
C ASP A 21 -2.45 -25.28 -15.21
N GLU A 22 -2.73 -24.87 -13.98
CA GLU A 22 -4.05 -25.02 -13.38
C GLU A 22 -5.05 -24.01 -13.99
N PRO A 23 -6.18 -24.45 -14.56
CA PRO A 23 -7.15 -23.56 -15.20
C PRO A 23 -7.89 -22.65 -14.21
N PHE A 24 -7.97 -23.06 -12.94
CA PHE A 24 -8.54 -22.27 -11.85
C PHE A 24 -7.79 -22.52 -10.54
N CYS A 25 -7.76 -21.54 -9.63
CA CYS A 25 -7.16 -21.76 -8.31
C CYS A 25 -8.13 -22.55 -7.42
N PRO A 26 -7.72 -23.72 -6.85
CA PRO A 26 -8.59 -24.53 -6.00
C PRO A 26 -8.94 -23.85 -4.66
N TYR A 27 -8.13 -22.87 -4.23
CA TYR A 27 -8.32 -22.19 -2.94
C TYR A 27 -9.26 -20.99 -2.99
N CYS A 28 -9.17 -20.14 -4.03
CA CYS A 28 -9.96 -18.90 -4.12
C CYS A 28 -10.90 -18.83 -5.31
N GLY A 29 -10.86 -19.82 -6.22
CA GLY A 29 -11.74 -19.88 -7.37
C GLY A 29 -11.41 -18.91 -8.51
N ILE A 30 -10.25 -18.22 -8.49
CA ILE A 30 -9.85 -17.35 -9.61
C ILE A 30 -9.66 -18.20 -10.88
N ARG A 31 -10.35 -17.82 -11.96
CA ARG A 31 -10.21 -18.43 -13.29
C ARG A 31 -8.97 -17.85 -13.99
N THR A 32 -8.21 -18.71 -14.66
CA THR A 32 -7.00 -18.39 -15.44
C THR A 32 -5.88 -17.67 -14.66
N PRO A 33 -5.34 -18.26 -13.58
CA PRO A 33 -4.19 -17.69 -12.86
C PRO A 33 -2.89 -17.65 -13.70
N GLY A 34 -2.81 -18.40 -14.79
CA GLY A 34 -1.65 -18.50 -15.68
C GLY A 34 -1.47 -17.36 -16.69
N VAL A 35 -2.41 -16.42 -16.84
CA VAL A 35 -2.24 -15.30 -17.79
C VAL A 35 -1.22 -14.29 -17.26
N TRP A 36 0.01 -14.41 -17.75
CA TRP A 36 1.16 -13.55 -17.40
C TRP A 36 0.83 -12.05 -17.46
N TRP A 37 0.00 -11.64 -18.42
CA TRP A 37 -0.40 -10.23 -18.60
C TRP A 37 -1.31 -9.70 -17.48
N LYS A 38 -2.28 -10.48 -17.00
CA LYS A 38 -3.08 -10.06 -15.83
C LYS A 38 -2.26 -10.12 -14.54
N ASN A 39 -1.31 -11.06 -14.46
CA ASN A 39 -0.41 -11.19 -13.32
C ASN A 39 0.58 -10.03 -13.22
N HIS A 40 0.98 -9.40 -14.33
CA HIS A 40 1.82 -8.21 -14.29
C HIS A 40 1.04 -6.91 -14.08
N ALA A 41 -0.12 -6.77 -14.73
CA ALA A 41 -0.94 -5.55 -14.63
C ALA A 41 -1.59 -5.41 -13.25
N PHE A 42 -2.26 -6.46 -12.75
CA PHE A 42 -3.02 -6.37 -11.50
C PHE A 42 -2.09 -6.30 -10.27
N LEU A 43 -0.97 -7.04 -10.27
CA LEU A 43 -0.01 -7.00 -9.16
C LEU A 43 0.81 -5.69 -9.12
N ARG A 44 1.00 -5.00 -10.24
CA ARG A 44 1.53 -3.62 -10.24
C ARG A 44 0.49 -2.61 -9.77
N LEU A 45 -0.76 -2.73 -10.24
CA LEU A 45 -1.83 -1.77 -9.93
C LEU A 45 -2.24 -1.76 -8.45
N PHE A 46 -2.08 -2.86 -7.71
CA PHE A 46 -2.27 -2.86 -6.26
C PHE A 46 -1.01 -2.53 -5.44
N HIS A 47 0.16 -2.38 -6.07
CA HIS A 47 1.43 -2.05 -5.39
C HIS A 47 1.82 -0.56 -5.48
N ASP A 48 1.04 0.27 -6.18
CA ASP A 48 1.17 1.73 -6.11
C ASP A 48 0.59 2.32 -4.79
N GLN A 49 0.60 1.53 -3.71
CA GLN A 49 0.40 2.03 -2.35
C GLN A 49 1.40 3.15 -2.03
N ASN A 50 2.63 3.06 -2.57
CA ASN A 50 3.64 4.09 -2.35
C ASN A 50 3.20 5.44 -2.90
N LEU A 51 2.64 5.51 -4.11
CA LEU A 51 2.19 6.79 -4.68
C LEU A 51 1.00 7.39 -3.91
N PHE A 52 0.06 6.54 -3.46
CA PHE A 52 -1.08 7.01 -2.68
C PHE A 52 -0.68 7.49 -1.28
N LEU A 53 0.16 6.73 -0.57
CA LEU A 53 0.65 7.11 0.75
C LEU A 53 1.60 8.32 0.69
N THR A 54 2.48 8.38 -0.31
CA THR A 54 3.36 9.55 -0.54
C THR A 54 2.55 10.78 -0.95
N GLY A 55 1.48 10.61 -1.74
CA GLY A 55 0.57 11.70 -2.09
C GLY A 55 -0.19 12.26 -0.89
N LEU A 56 -0.78 11.38 -0.07
CA LEU A 56 -1.54 11.79 1.12
C LEU A 56 -0.65 12.45 2.18
N SER A 57 0.53 11.88 2.43
CA SER A 57 1.52 12.46 3.36
C SER A 57 2.07 13.80 2.85
N GLY A 58 2.41 13.90 1.56
CA GLY A 58 2.86 15.14 0.94
C GLY A 58 1.80 16.26 1.01
N LEU A 59 0.54 15.92 0.75
CA LEU A 59 -0.58 16.87 0.84
C LEU A 59 -0.76 17.38 2.28
N ASN A 60 -0.72 16.49 3.28
CA ASN A 60 -0.85 16.86 4.68
C ASN A 60 0.29 17.81 5.13
N ILE A 61 1.54 17.48 4.77
CA ILE A 61 2.71 18.32 5.06
C ILE A 61 2.58 19.69 4.37
N ALA A 62 2.17 19.73 3.11
CA ALA A 62 1.99 20.98 2.37
C ALA A 62 0.94 21.89 3.02
N LEU A 63 -0.21 21.33 3.41
CA LEU A 63 -1.26 22.07 4.12
C LEU A 63 -0.78 22.57 5.50
N PHE A 64 0.01 21.76 6.21
CA PHE A 64 0.59 22.13 7.50
C PHE A 64 1.58 23.29 7.36
N VAL A 65 2.49 23.24 6.39
CA VAL A 65 3.44 24.33 6.11
C VAL A 65 2.70 25.59 5.68
N LEU A 66 1.65 25.46 4.86
CA LEU A 66 0.82 26.60 4.47
C LEU A 66 0.12 27.25 5.67
N SER A 67 -0.39 26.43 6.60
CA SER A 67 -0.98 26.90 7.86
C SER A 67 0.03 27.67 8.71
N LEU A 68 1.27 27.19 8.79
CA LEU A 68 2.36 27.87 9.48
C LEU A 68 2.71 29.24 8.86
N LEU A 69 2.77 29.32 7.53
CA LEU A 69 3.02 30.59 6.84
C LEU A 69 1.88 31.60 7.03
N MET A 70 0.62 31.14 6.98
CA MET A 70 -0.55 32.03 7.08
C MET A 70 -0.86 32.46 8.51
N ASN A 71 -0.57 31.63 9.52
CA ASN A 71 -0.88 31.95 10.91
C ASN A 71 0.26 31.57 11.88
N PRO A 72 1.35 32.35 11.92
CA PRO A 72 2.43 32.15 12.89
C PRO A 72 1.98 32.36 14.34
N ARG A 73 0.78 32.94 14.57
CA ARG A 73 0.20 33.14 15.91
C ARG A 73 -0.47 31.88 16.48
N GLY A 74 -0.73 30.86 15.66
CA GLY A 74 -1.22 29.55 16.11
C GLY A 74 -0.17 28.70 16.84
N MET A 75 1.11 29.07 16.76
CA MET A 75 2.22 28.47 17.52
C MET A 75 2.22 28.86 19.01
N SER A 76 1.27 29.68 19.46
CA SER A 76 1.12 30.15 20.85
C SER A 76 0.34 29.20 21.77
N MET A 77 0.14 27.93 21.42
CA MET A 77 -0.48 26.94 22.33
C MET A 77 0.56 26.16 23.16
N GLY A 78 1.66 26.83 23.51
CA GLY A 78 2.62 26.41 24.53
C GLY A 78 2.60 27.37 25.72
N MET A 79 1.45 27.97 26.04
CA MET A 79 1.28 28.70 27.29
C MET A 79 1.21 27.65 28.40
N ASN A 80 2.39 27.30 28.95
CA ASN A 80 2.52 26.35 30.05
C ASN A 80 1.43 26.60 31.10
N PRO A 81 0.44 25.71 31.28
CA PRO A 81 -0.67 25.92 32.21
C PRO A 81 -0.20 25.98 33.68
N PHE A 82 1.04 25.57 33.94
CA PHE A 82 1.72 25.67 35.22
C PHE A 82 2.58 26.94 35.38
N GLY A 83 2.61 27.85 34.39
CA GLY A 83 3.26 29.17 34.52
C GLY A 83 2.60 30.07 35.57
N PHE A 84 1.39 29.73 35.99
CA PHE A 84 0.69 30.37 37.12
C PHE A 84 1.21 29.89 38.50
N LEU A 85 2.07 28.86 38.53
CA LEU A 85 2.63 28.25 39.74
C LEU A 85 4.17 28.41 39.83
N SER A 86 4.79 29.10 38.88
CA SER A 86 6.15 29.63 39.06
C SER A 86 6.07 30.93 39.88
N PRO A 87 6.94 31.11 40.88
CA PRO A 87 6.73 31.99 42.05
C PRO A 87 6.45 33.46 41.73
#